data_AF-A0A3L7P7L1-F1
#
_entry.id   AF-A0A3L7P7L1-F1
#
_cell.length_a   1.000
_cell.length_b   1.000
_cell.length_c   1.000
_cell.angle_alpha   90.00
_cell.angle_beta   90.00
_cell.angle_gamma   90.00
#
_symmetry.space_group_name_H-M   'P 1'
#
loop_
_entity.id
_entity.type
_entity.pdbx_description
1 polymer ?
#
loop_
_entity_poly.entity_id
_entity_poly.type
_entity_poly.pdbx_seq_one_letter_code
_entity_poly.pdbx_strand_id
1 'polypeptide(L)'
;MARYQTDDAPDWDDEDWDSGEVYGKEDQSTTTECIHCGAEIYDDAPRCPICGEYQVGSRSLTAWEGRPLWWKLGGLIGILAVILGILSFCF
;
A
#
# COMPACT_ATOMS: atom_id res chain seq x y z
N MET A 1 -21.76 34.17 52.18
CA MET A 1 -22.17 34.70 50.87
C MET A 1 -20.98 35.38 50.21
N ALA A 2 -20.18 34.65 49.42
CA ALA A 2 -19.12 35.22 48.59
C ALA A 2 -19.56 35.08 47.13
N ARG A 3 -19.61 36.21 46.41
CA ARG A 3 -19.97 36.28 44.99
C ARG A 3 -18.71 35.95 44.19
N TYR A 4 -18.75 34.92 43.36
CA TYR A 4 -17.75 34.77 42.29
C TYR A 4 -18.05 35.84 41.24
N GLN A 5 -17.09 36.72 41.02
CA GLN A 5 -17.09 37.67 39.93
C GLN A 5 -16.50 36.92 38.73
N THR A 6 -17.29 36.75 37.68
CA THR A 6 -16.91 35.97 36.50
C THR A 6 -15.83 36.73 35.76
N ASP A 7 -14.60 36.23 35.85
CA ASP A 7 -13.46 36.75 35.10
C ASP A 7 -13.70 36.59 33.59
N ASP A 8 -13.24 37.60 32.86
CA ASP A 8 -13.37 37.82 31.43
C ASP A 8 -13.19 36.54 30.59
N ALA A 9 -14.19 36.26 29.74
CA ALA A 9 -14.03 35.26 28.69
C ALA A 9 -12.89 35.71 27.76
N PRO A 10 -11.95 34.83 27.37
CA PRO A 10 -10.91 35.22 26.43
C PRO A 10 -11.56 35.63 25.10
N ASP A 11 -11.30 36.88 24.72
CA ASP A 11 -11.57 37.43 23.40
C ASP A 11 -10.60 36.74 22.43
N TRP A 12 -11.13 35.86 21.59
CA TRP A 12 -10.33 35.15 20.60
C TRP A 12 -10.02 36.12 19.46
N ASP A 13 -8.99 36.93 19.65
CA ASP A 13 -8.45 37.87 18.66
C ASP A 13 -8.05 37.09 17.40
N ASP A 14 -8.86 37.21 16.36
CA ASP A 14 -8.84 36.45 15.12
C ASP A 14 -7.85 36.99 14.06
N GLU A 15 -6.81 37.72 14.50
CA GLU A 15 -5.85 38.42 13.62
C GLU A 15 -4.38 38.05 13.90
N ASP A 16 -4.01 36.77 13.71
CA ASP A 16 -2.62 36.40 13.37
C ASP A 16 -2.54 35.05 12.66
N TRP A 17 -3.28 34.90 11.55
CA TRP A 17 -2.97 33.84 10.59
C TRP A 17 -1.83 34.32 9.69
N ASP A 18 -0.64 34.43 10.29
CA ASP A 18 0.61 34.70 9.59
C ASP A 18 0.68 33.78 8.36
N SER A 19 0.83 34.43 7.22
CA SER A 19 1.03 33.83 5.91
C SER A 19 2.41 33.17 5.85
N GLY A 20 2.60 32.15 6.68
CA GLY A 20 3.82 31.41 6.86
C GLY A 20 3.72 30.04 6.21
N GLU A 21 4.40 29.92 5.08
CA GLU A 21 5.00 28.69 4.56
C GLU A 21 4.04 27.63 3.97
N VAL A 22 4.23 27.35 2.68
CA VAL A 22 3.61 26.23 1.96
C VAL A 22 4.15 24.91 2.57
N TYR A 23 3.53 24.44 3.65
CA TYR A 23 3.65 23.07 4.14
C TYR A 23 2.55 22.24 3.46
N GLY A 24 2.78 21.13 2.78
CA GLY A 24 3.97 20.53 2.23
C GLY A 24 3.49 19.80 0.97
N LYS A 25 4.38 19.06 0.31
CA LYS A 25 4.02 18.20 -0.82
C LYS A 25 2.73 17.45 -0.51
N GLU A 26 1.73 17.57 -1.38
CA GLU A 26 0.57 16.68 -1.42
C GLU A 26 1.11 15.25 -1.25
N ASP A 27 0.90 14.69 -0.07
CA ASP A 27 1.08 13.28 0.20
C ASP A 27 0.05 12.57 -0.67
N GLN A 28 0.44 12.28 -1.91
CA GLN A 28 -0.36 11.52 -2.86
C GLN A 28 -0.74 10.21 -2.18
N SER A 29 -1.90 10.19 -1.53
CA SER A 29 -2.41 9.06 -0.79
C SER A 29 -2.53 7.92 -1.78
N THR A 30 -1.52 7.06 -1.78
CA THR A 30 -1.43 5.97 -2.74
C THR A 30 -2.28 4.85 -2.19
N THR A 31 -3.15 4.31 -3.03
CA THR A 31 -4.04 3.21 -2.68
C THR A 31 -3.42 1.92 -3.21
N THR A 32 -3.43 0.87 -2.40
CA THR A 32 -2.97 -0.48 -2.71
C THR A 32 -4.12 -1.48 -2.59
N GLU A 33 -3.99 -2.65 -3.19
CA GLU A 33 -5.00 -3.71 -3.07
C GLU A 33 -4.73 -4.61 -1.85
N CYS A 34 -5.76 -4.89 -1.07
CA CYS A 34 -5.68 -5.82 0.04
C CYS A 34 -5.30 -7.24 -0.43
N ILE A 35 -4.31 -7.86 0.23
CA ILE A 35 -3.83 -9.22 -0.09
C ILE A 35 -4.89 -10.31 0.15
N HIS A 36 -5.90 -10.04 0.97
CA HIS A 36 -6.90 -11.02 1.39
C HIS A 36 -8.23 -10.92 0.63
N CYS A 37 -8.76 -9.71 0.43
CA CYS A 37 -10.06 -9.51 -0.22
C CYS A 37 -10.00 -8.78 -1.57
N GLY A 38 -8.82 -8.28 -1.96
CA GLY A 38 -8.64 -7.54 -3.22
C GLY A 38 -9.29 -6.15 -3.26
N ALA A 39 -9.72 -5.62 -2.10
CA ALA A 39 -10.27 -4.28 -2.02
C ALA A 39 -9.16 -3.23 -2.09
N GLU A 40 -9.46 -2.10 -2.73
CA GLU A 40 -8.63 -0.91 -2.71
C GLU A 40 -8.63 -0.28 -1.31
N ILE A 41 -7.46 -0.13 -0.72
CA ILE A 41 -7.22 0.44 0.60
C ILE A 41 -6.03 1.40 0.56
N TYR A 42 -5.95 2.35 1.48
CA TYR A 42 -4.75 3.19 1.57
C TYR A 42 -3.51 2.35 1.90
N ASP A 43 -2.37 2.68 1.28
CA ASP A 43 -1.10 1.95 1.44
C ASP A 43 -0.57 1.98 2.88
N ASP A 44 -0.89 3.03 3.62
CA ASP A 44 -0.53 3.19 5.04
C ASP A 44 -1.51 2.49 6.00
N ALA A 45 -2.60 1.90 5.50
CA ALA A 45 -3.59 1.23 6.35
C ALA A 45 -3.06 -0.12 6.85
N PRO A 46 -2.77 -0.28 8.17
CA PRO A 46 -2.22 -1.53 8.71
C PRO A 46 -3.20 -2.70 8.66
N ARG A 47 -4.51 -2.38 8.62
CA ARG A 47 -5.61 -3.34 8.62
C ARG A 47 -6.64 -2.94 7.56
N CYS A 48 -7.11 -3.91 6.79
CA CYS A 48 -8.15 -3.67 5.79
C CYS A 48 -9.50 -3.34 6.47
N PRO A 49 -10.18 -2.23 6.11
CA PRO A 49 -11.49 -1.88 6.64
C PRO A 49 -12.63 -2.77 6.10
N ILE A 50 -12.39 -3.51 5.00
CA ILE A 50 -13.41 -4.36 4.38
C ILE A 50 -13.42 -5.77 4.99
N CYS A 51 -12.24 -6.40 5.13
CA CYS A 51 -12.15 -7.78 5.65
C CYS A 51 -11.62 -7.88 7.09
N GLY A 52 -11.06 -6.81 7.66
CA GLY A 52 -10.52 -6.80 9.02
C GLY A 52 -9.17 -7.49 9.20
N GLU A 53 -8.57 -7.98 8.12
CA GLU A 53 -7.27 -8.67 8.15
C GLU A 53 -6.09 -7.68 8.04
N TYR A 54 -4.95 -8.04 8.63
CA TYR A 54 -3.74 -7.23 8.61
C TYR A 54 -2.97 -7.36 7.29
N GLN A 55 -2.43 -6.24 6.79
CA GLN A 55 -1.56 -6.24 5.61
C GLN A 55 -0.13 -6.62 6.01
N VAL A 56 0.11 -7.91 6.26
CA VAL A 56 1.44 -8.43 6.59
C VAL A 56 2.30 -8.60 5.33
N GLY A 57 2.69 -7.48 4.73
CA GLY A 57 3.55 -7.41 3.54
C GLY A 57 2.89 -6.65 2.38
N SER A 58 3.64 -6.43 1.30
CA SER A 58 3.14 -5.80 0.08
C SER A 58 2.63 -6.86 -0.91
N ARG A 59 1.46 -6.62 -1.52
CA ARG A 59 0.97 -7.38 -2.67
C ARG A 59 1.77 -6.98 -3.90
N SER A 60 3.05 -7.32 -4.00
CA SER A 60 3.72 -7.29 -5.29
C SER A 60 3.08 -8.40 -6.15
N LEU A 61 2.02 -8.07 -6.90
CA LEU A 61 1.36 -8.96 -7.86
C LEU A 61 2.34 -9.53 -8.89
N THR A 62 3.54 -8.97 -8.95
CA THR A 62 4.60 -9.42 -9.83
C THR A 62 5.74 -10.04 -9.03
N ALA A 63 5.57 -11.29 -8.59
CA ALA A 63 6.70 -12.18 -8.25
C ALA A 63 7.68 -12.38 -9.45
N TRP A 64 7.37 -11.78 -10.61
CA TRP A 64 8.03 -11.95 -11.91
C TRP A 64 8.62 -10.65 -12.49
N GLU A 65 8.42 -9.46 -11.90
CA GLU A 65 9.11 -8.24 -12.35
C GLU A 65 10.49 -8.19 -11.71
N GLY A 66 11.53 -8.25 -12.55
CA GLY A 66 12.94 -8.19 -12.13
C GLY A 66 13.74 -9.48 -12.39
N ARG A 67 13.12 -10.58 -12.82
CA ARG A 67 13.87 -11.78 -13.22
C ARG A 67 14.34 -11.63 -14.68
N PRO A 68 15.65 -11.79 -14.95
CA PRO A 68 16.19 -11.61 -16.30
C PRO A 68 15.66 -12.69 -17.27
N LEU A 69 15.40 -12.31 -18.51
CA LEU A 69 14.68 -13.13 -19.51
C LEU A 69 15.29 -14.52 -19.75
N TRP A 70 16.60 -14.69 -19.54
CA TRP A 70 17.26 -15.99 -19.64
C TRP A 70 16.71 -17.04 -18.66
N TRP A 71 16.22 -16.64 -17.49
CA TRP A 71 15.63 -17.56 -16.51
C TRP A 71 14.29 -18.11 -16.99
N LYS A 72 13.49 -17.26 -17.66
CA LYS A 72 12.24 -17.69 -18.32
C LYS A 72 12.53 -18.66 -19.48
N LEU A 73 13.55 -18.38 -20.29
CA LEU A 73 13.99 -19.28 -21.35
C LEU A 73 14.49 -20.63 -20.79
N GLY A 74 15.29 -20.60 -19.72
CA GLY A 74 15.82 -21.82 -19.09
C GLY A 74 14.70 -22.73 -18.58
N GLY A 75 13.70 -22.16 -17.90
CA GLY A 75 12.53 -22.92 -17.46
C GLY A 75 11.74 -23.51 -18.63
N LEU A 76 11.49 -22.72 -19.69
CA LEU A 76 10.74 -23.17 -20.85
C LEU A 76 11.46 -24.27 -21.64
N ILE A 77 12.78 -24.14 -21.82
CA ILE A 77 13.62 -25.16 -22.48
C ILE A 77 13.64 -26.46 -21.66
N GLY A 78 13.78 -26.37 -20.33
CA GLY A 78 13.77 -27.53 -19.45
C GLY A 78 12.46 -28.31 -19.54
N ILE A 79 11.32 -27.62 -19.47
CA ILE A 79 9.99 -28.24 -19.63
C ILE A 79 9.87 -28.93 -20.99
N LEU A 80 10.29 -28.26 -22.06
CA LEU A 80 10.20 -28.78 -23.41
C LEU A 80 11.09 -30.03 -23.62
N ALA A 81 12.30 -30.04 -23.06
CA ALA A 81 13.19 -31.20 -23.09
C ALA A 81 12.60 -32.41 -22.36
N VAL A 82 11.95 -32.21 -21.21
CA VAL A 82 11.27 -33.29 -20.46
C VAL A 82 10.10 -33.85 -21.27
N ILE A 83 9.26 -32.99 -21.84
CA ILE A 83 8.11 -33.42 -22.65
C ILE A 83 8.59 -34.24 -23.86
N LEU A 84 9.60 -33.76 -24.60
CA LEU A 84 10.15 -34.47 -25.74
C LEU A 84 10.79 -35.80 -25.32
N GLY A 85 11.54 -35.84 -24.23
CA GLY A 85 12.13 -37.07 -23.71
C GLY A 85 11.08 -38.13 -23.38
N ILE A 86 9.97 -37.73 -22.74
CA ILE A 86 8.87 -38.65 -22.44
C ILE A 86 8.19 -39.14 -23.72
N LEU A 87 7.92 -38.25 -24.68
CA LEU A 87 7.28 -38.62 -25.95
C LEU A 87 8.15 -39.55 -26.79
N SER A 88 9.47 -39.32 -26.84
CA SER A 88 10.43 -40.20 -27.51
C SER A 88 10.66 -41.53 -26.79
N PHE A 89 10.36 -41.62 -25.50
CA PHE A 89 10.43 -42.86 -24.73
C PHE A 89 9.13 -43.67 -24.77
N CYS A 90 8.00 -43.02 -25.12
CA CYS A 90 6.68 -43.64 -25.22
C CYS A 90 6.34 -44.15 -26.63
N PHE A 91 7.13 -43.78 -27.65
CA PHE A 91 7.01 -44.23 -29.05
C PHE A 91 8.08 -45.25 -29.39
#